data_AF-A0A068FCH4-F1
#
_entry.id   AF-A0A068FCH4-F1
#
_cell.length_a   1.000
_cell.length_b   1.000
_cell.length_c   1.000
_cell.angle_alpha   90.00
_cell.angle_beta   90.00
_cell.angle_gamma   90.00
#
_symmetry.space_group_name_H-M   'P 1'
#
loop_
_entity.id
_entity.type
_entity.pdbx_description
1 polymer ?
#
loop_
_entity_poly.entity_id
_entity_poly.type
_entity_poly.pdbx_seq_one_letter_code
_entity_poly.pdbx_strand_id
1 'polypeptide(L)'
;IQREKDSGAYSIKAALERDGFVDRADPGWVSTMQLHFGAIALEEYAASTAEARMARFAKAPGNRNMATFGMMDENRHGQIQLYFPYANVKRSRKWDWAHKAIHTNEWAAIAARSFFDDMMMTRDSVAVSIMLTFAFET
;
A
#
# COMPACT_ATOMS: atom_id res chain seq x y z
N ILE A 1 -6.95 -8.24 -17.93
CA ILE A 1 -7.36 -7.55 -16.68
C ILE A 1 -6.22 -6.80 -16.00
N GLN A 2 -5.37 -7.39 -15.14
CA GLN A 2 -4.38 -6.59 -14.36
C GLN A 2 -3.42 -5.76 -15.25
N ARG A 3 -2.95 -6.32 -16.37
CA ARG A 3 -2.19 -5.58 -17.39
C ARG A 3 -2.89 -4.31 -17.89
N GLU A 4 -4.19 -4.39 -18.16
CA GLU A 4 -4.97 -3.26 -18.69
C GLU A 4 -5.19 -2.19 -17.63
N LYS A 5 -5.40 -2.60 -16.36
CA LYS A 5 -5.48 -1.66 -15.23
C LYS A 5 -4.21 -0.82 -15.12
N ASP A 6 -3.04 -1.45 -15.20
CA ASP A 6 -1.76 -0.75 -15.12
C ASP A 6 -1.50 0.09 -16.36
N SER A 7 -1.80 -0.43 -17.55
CA SER A 7 -1.72 0.36 -18.78
C SER A 7 -2.51 1.67 -18.64
N GLY A 8 -3.71 1.63 -18.06
CA GLY A 8 -4.51 2.83 -17.78
C GLY A 8 -3.87 3.74 -16.73
N ALA A 9 -3.56 3.20 -15.54
CA ALA A 9 -3.06 3.97 -14.40
C ALA A 9 -1.77 4.74 -14.74
N TYR A 10 -0.79 4.07 -15.36
CA TYR A 10 0.49 4.70 -15.72
C TYR A 10 0.35 5.67 -16.90
N SER A 11 -0.52 5.37 -17.88
CA SER A 11 -0.76 6.29 -19.01
C SER A 11 -1.42 7.59 -18.55
N ILE A 12 -2.40 7.50 -17.64
CA ILE A 12 -3.08 8.68 -17.08
C ILE A 12 -2.07 9.52 -16.28
N LYS A 13 -1.26 8.91 -15.42
CA LYS A 13 -0.20 9.62 -14.69
C LYS A 13 0.72 10.36 -15.66
N ALA A 14 1.21 9.69 -16.70
CA ALA A 14 2.12 10.27 -17.69
C ALA A 14 1.48 11.45 -18.44
N ALA A 15 0.21 11.32 -18.84
CA ALA A 15 -0.52 12.37 -19.55
C ALA A 15 -0.72 13.63 -18.69
N LEU A 16 -0.76 13.49 -17.37
CA LEU A 16 -1.00 14.58 -16.41
C LEU A 16 0.27 15.16 -15.76
N GLU A 17 1.48 14.68 -16.12
CA GLU A 17 2.73 15.14 -15.48
C GLU A 17 2.95 16.66 -15.52
N ARG A 18 2.50 17.32 -16.61
CA ARG A 18 2.69 18.77 -16.82
C ARG A 18 1.52 19.61 -16.33
N ASP A 19 0.52 18.98 -15.73
CA ASP A 19 -0.62 19.67 -15.14
C ASP A 19 -0.18 20.53 -13.95
N GLY A 20 0.91 20.18 -13.25
CA GLY A 20 1.35 20.96 -12.08
C GLY A 20 0.36 20.87 -10.91
N PHE A 21 -0.41 19.77 -10.84
CA PHE A 21 -1.44 19.55 -9.84
C PHE A 21 -0.98 19.84 -8.41
N VAL A 22 0.17 19.28 -8.00
CA VAL A 22 0.72 19.44 -6.64
C VAL A 22 1.03 20.91 -6.32
N ASP A 23 1.41 21.71 -7.32
CA ASP A 23 1.83 23.10 -7.11
C ASP A 23 0.64 24.05 -6.93
N ARG A 24 -0.56 23.64 -7.36
CA ARG A 24 -1.80 24.44 -7.31
C ARG A 24 -2.90 23.86 -6.43
N ALA A 25 -2.74 22.62 -5.96
CA ALA A 25 -3.69 21.97 -5.07
C ALA A 25 -3.70 22.69 -3.71
N ASP A 26 -4.84 22.58 -3.02
CA ASP A 26 -4.94 23.05 -1.63
C ASP A 26 -3.85 22.39 -0.76
N PRO A 27 -3.14 23.12 0.11
CA PRO A 27 -2.10 22.55 0.96
C PRO A 27 -2.59 21.40 1.86
N GLY A 28 -3.87 21.41 2.24
CA GLY A 28 -4.52 20.31 2.94
C GLY A 28 -4.53 19.04 2.09
N TRP A 29 -4.88 19.13 0.81
CA TRP A 29 -4.85 17.99 -0.11
C TRP A 29 -3.44 17.44 -0.34
N VAL A 30 -2.45 18.34 -0.48
CA VAL A 30 -1.03 17.93 -0.56
C VAL A 30 -0.60 17.18 0.71
N SER A 31 -1.02 17.66 1.87
CA SER A 31 -0.74 17.01 3.15
C SER A 31 -1.45 15.67 3.29
N THR A 32 -2.70 15.55 2.81
CA THR A 32 -3.44 14.28 2.75
C THR A 32 -2.70 13.24 1.91
N MET A 33 -2.22 13.62 0.71
CA MET A 33 -1.44 12.70 -0.13
C MET A 33 -0.14 12.27 0.55
N GLN A 34 0.58 13.19 1.18
CA GLN A 34 1.82 12.87 1.90
C GLN A 34 1.57 11.90 3.07
N LEU A 35 0.51 12.14 3.85
CA LEU A 35 0.09 11.26 4.93
C LEU A 35 -0.29 9.87 4.40
N HIS A 36 -1.14 9.82 3.36
CA HIS A 36 -1.59 8.58 2.73
C HIS A 36 -0.42 7.73 2.26
N PHE A 37 0.45 8.27 1.41
CA PHE A 37 1.58 7.49 0.90
C PHE A 37 2.56 7.10 2.00
N GLY A 38 2.76 7.94 3.02
CA GLY A 38 3.61 7.60 4.17
C GLY A 38 3.06 6.46 5.02
N ALA A 39 1.74 6.42 5.26
CA ALA A 39 1.12 5.41 6.12
C ALA A 39 0.79 4.11 5.39
N ILE A 40 0.62 4.13 4.06
CA ILE A 40 0.02 3.01 3.32
C ILE A 40 1.00 2.30 2.40
N ALA A 41 1.90 3.00 1.68
CA ALA A 41 2.61 2.42 0.54
C ALA A 41 3.43 1.16 0.86
N LEU A 42 4.17 1.14 1.97
CA LEU A 42 4.93 -0.04 2.38
C LEU A 42 4.11 -1.06 3.16
N GLU A 43 2.99 -0.65 3.77
CA GLU A 43 2.08 -1.57 4.46
C GLU A 43 1.30 -2.42 3.46
N GLU A 44 0.98 -1.88 2.27
CA GLU A 44 0.42 -2.64 1.15
C GLU A 44 1.42 -3.70 0.66
N TYR A 45 2.70 -3.33 0.53
CA TYR A 45 3.74 -4.33 0.24
C TYR A 45 3.84 -5.39 1.35
N ALA A 46 3.69 -4.99 2.61
CA ALA A 46 3.66 -5.90 3.75
C ALA A 46 2.45 -6.86 3.68
N ALA A 47 1.27 -6.37 3.29
CA ALA A 47 0.06 -7.16 3.11
C ALA A 47 0.27 -8.34 2.13
N SER A 48 1.15 -8.19 1.13
CA SER A 48 1.53 -9.32 0.25
C SER A 48 2.11 -10.53 1.02
N THR A 49 2.80 -10.29 2.14
CA THR A 49 3.32 -11.34 3.02
C THR A 49 2.22 -11.95 3.90
N ALA A 50 1.21 -11.15 4.28
CA ALA A 50 0.02 -11.64 4.98
C ALA A 50 -0.79 -12.58 4.07
N GLU A 51 -0.98 -12.18 2.82
CA GLU A 51 -1.59 -13.00 1.77
C GLU A 51 -0.77 -14.27 1.52
N ALA A 52 0.56 -14.18 1.44
CA ALA A 52 1.44 -15.34 1.31
C ALA A 52 1.27 -16.34 2.47
N ARG A 53 1.00 -15.86 3.69
CA ARG A 53 0.70 -16.71 4.85
C ARG A 53 -0.57 -17.52 4.63
N MET A 54 -1.62 -16.91 4.10
CA MET A 54 -2.85 -17.61 3.75
C MET A 54 -2.62 -18.60 2.60
N ALA A 55 -1.89 -18.18 1.55
CA ALA A 55 -1.51 -19.03 0.42
C ALA A 55 -0.76 -20.30 0.88
N ARG A 56 0.12 -20.17 1.88
CA ARG A 56 0.91 -21.29 2.40
C ARG A 56 0.17 -22.16 3.43
N PHE A 57 -0.57 -21.56 4.36
CA PHE A 57 -1.01 -22.24 5.59
C PHE A 57 -2.52 -22.45 5.71
N ALA A 58 -3.35 -21.79 4.89
CA ALA A 58 -4.78 -22.00 4.96
C ALA A 58 -5.14 -23.46 4.61
N LYS A 59 -6.01 -24.08 5.41
CA LYS A 59 -6.51 -25.44 5.12
C LYS A 59 -7.48 -25.45 3.93
N ALA A 60 -8.25 -24.38 3.76
CA ALA A 60 -9.21 -24.22 2.66
C ALA A 60 -8.47 -24.00 1.33
N PRO A 61 -8.63 -24.87 0.32
CA PRO A 61 -7.96 -24.71 -0.98
C PRO A 61 -8.35 -23.43 -1.72
N GLY A 62 -9.64 -23.05 -1.65
CA GLY A 62 -10.12 -21.80 -2.23
C GLY A 62 -9.43 -20.57 -1.64
N ASN A 63 -9.22 -20.56 -0.31
CA ASN A 63 -8.45 -19.51 0.36
C ASN A 63 -7.02 -19.45 -0.19
N ARG A 64 -6.31 -20.58 -0.26
CA ARG A 64 -4.93 -20.58 -0.80
C ARG A 64 -4.82 -20.03 -2.21
N ASN A 65 -5.78 -20.39 -3.08
CA ASN A 65 -5.82 -19.90 -4.46
C ASN A 65 -6.09 -18.38 -4.51
N MET A 66 -7.08 -17.89 -3.76
CA MET A 66 -7.41 -16.47 -3.75
C MET A 66 -6.31 -15.64 -3.12
N ALA A 67 -5.70 -16.11 -2.04
CA ALA A 67 -4.58 -15.46 -1.39
C ALA A 67 -3.32 -15.38 -2.29
N THR A 68 -3.19 -16.29 -3.26
CA THR A 68 -2.13 -16.16 -4.27
C THR A 68 -2.38 -14.95 -5.19
N PHE A 69 -3.65 -14.68 -5.54
CA PHE A 69 -4.00 -13.46 -6.27
C PHE A 69 -3.92 -12.22 -5.38
N GLY A 70 -4.36 -12.30 -4.11
CA GLY A 70 -4.18 -11.25 -3.13
C GLY A 70 -2.72 -10.82 -3.00
N MET A 71 -1.79 -11.78 -2.86
CA MET A 71 -0.36 -11.50 -2.83
C MET A 71 0.14 -10.73 -4.07
N MET A 72 -0.40 -11.03 -5.25
CA MET A 72 -0.05 -10.31 -6.48
C MET A 72 -0.66 -8.90 -6.52
N ASP A 73 -1.88 -8.74 -6.00
CA ASP A 73 -2.56 -7.45 -5.92
C ASP A 73 -1.88 -6.52 -4.91
N GLU A 74 -1.48 -7.02 -3.75
CA GLU A 74 -0.79 -6.22 -2.73
C GLU A 74 0.63 -5.82 -3.15
N ASN A 75 1.32 -6.66 -3.92
CA ASN A 75 2.58 -6.27 -4.55
C ASN A 75 2.35 -5.13 -5.58
N ARG A 76 1.25 -5.21 -6.35
CA ARG A 76 0.87 -4.13 -7.28
C ARG A 76 0.54 -2.83 -6.53
N HIS A 77 -0.22 -2.89 -5.44
CA HIS A 77 -0.58 -1.72 -4.63
C HIS A 77 0.67 -1.02 -4.11
N GLY A 78 1.55 -1.75 -3.41
CA GLY A 78 2.79 -1.18 -2.88
C GLY A 78 3.68 -0.57 -3.97
N GLN A 79 3.86 -1.24 -5.10
CA GLN A 79 4.69 -0.71 -6.20
C GLN A 79 4.10 0.57 -6.81
N ILE A 80 2.79 0.62 -7.05
CA ILE A 80 2.12 1.82 -7.57
C ILE A 80 2.22 2.97 -6.55
N GLN A 81 1.96 2.70 -5.28
CA GLN A 81 2.00 3.71 -4.22
C GLN A 81 3.40 4.18 -3.85
N LEU A 82 4.46 3.49 -4.28
CA LEU A 82 5.83 4.02 -4.25
C LEU A 82 6.17 4.83 -5.52
N TYR A 83 5.76 4.34 -6.69
CA TYR A 83 6.09 4.99 -7.97
C TYR A 83 5.41 6.35 -8.15
N PHE A 84 4.15 6.48 -7.73
CA PHE A 84 3.38 7.71 -7.90
C PHE A 84 3.93 8.90 -7.09
N PRO A 85 4.16 8.81 -5.77
CA PRO A 85 4.73 9.92 -4.99
C PRO A 85 6.21 10.18 -5.29
N TYR A 86 6.94 9.21 -5.86
CA TYR A 86 8.34 9.41 -6.26
C TYR A 86 8.53 10.63 -7.18
N ALA A 87 7.57 10.91 -8.06
CA ALA A 87 7.58 12.07 -8.94
C ALA A 87 7.66 13.42 -8.20
N ASN A 88 7.33 13.45 -6.90
CA ASN A 88 7.24 14.67 -6.09
C ASN A 88 8.40 14.83 -5.09
N VAL A 89 9.32 13.87 -4.99
CA VAL A 89 10.45 13.94 -4.03
C VAL A 89 11.33 15.17 -4.24
N LYS A 90 11.48 15.63 -5.49
CA LYS A 90 12.20 16.87 -5.81
C LYS A 90 11.45 18.15 -5.41
N ARG A 91 10.12 18.10 -5.23
CA ARG A 91 9.30 19.24 -4.82
C ARG A 91 9.37 19.46 -3.31
N SER A 92 9.39 18.39 -2.51
CA SER A 92 9.48 18.48 -1.06
C SER A 92 10.02 17.20 -0.45
N ARG A 93 10.85 17.35 0.60
CA ARG A 93 11.38 16.22 1.37
C ARG A 93 10.31 15.42 2.11
N LYS A 94 9.10 15.96 2.29
CA LYS A 94 7.99 15.23 2.90
C LYS A 94 7.55 14.03 2.05
N TRP A 95 7.71 14.08 0.74
CA TRP A 95 7.37 12.96 -0.15
C TRP A 95 8.30 11.74 -0.01
N ASP A 96 9.50 11.92 0.53
CA ASP A 96 10.43 10.83 0.88
C ASP A 96 9.80 9.88 1.93
N TRP A 97 8.86 10.38 2.73
CA TRP A 97 8.18 9.60 3.76
C TRP A 97 7.30 8.48 3.19
N ALA A 98 6.91 8.54 1.91
CA ALA A 98 6.22 7.43 1.25
C ALA A 98 6.98 6.10 1.34
N HIS A 99 8.32 6.15 1.32
CA HIS A 99 9.17 4.99 1.57
C HIS A 99 9.73 5.01 2.99
N LYS A 100 10.14 6.18 3.48
CA LYS A 100 10.89 6.28 4.73
C LYS A 100 10.06 5.98 5.97
N ALA A 101 8.76 6.29 6.01
CA ALA A 101 7.96 6.30 7.24
C ALA A 101 8.06 5.00 8.04
N ILE A 102 7.82 3.84 7.41
CA ILE A 102 7.82 2.53 8.07
C ILE A 102 9.22 2.09 8.53
N HIS A 103 10.27 2.79 8.10
CA HIS A 103 11.65 2.62 8.59
C HIS A 103 12.05 3.63 9.67
N THR A 104 11.09 4.33 10.27
CA THR A 104 11.36 5.32 11.33
C THR A 104 10.59 5.04 12.61
N ASN A 105 11.03 5.67 13.69
CA ASN A 105 10.34 5.70 14.98
C ASN A 105 9.47 6.95 15.16
N GLU A 106 8.96 7.51 14.05
CA GLU A 106 7.92 8.53 14.11
C GLU A 106 6.64 7.91 14.67
N TRP A 107 5.89 8.65 15.49
CA TRP A 107 4.83 8.07 16.33
C TRP A 107 3.66 7.49 15.50
N ALA A 108 3.28 8.13 14.40
CA ALA A 108 2.23 7.64 13.53
C ALA A 108 2.71 6.42 12.72
N ALA A 109 3.99 6.40 12.33
CA ALA A 109 4.60 5.21 11.72
C ALA A 109 4.68 4.01 12.68
N ILE A 110 4.96 4.25 13.98
CA ILE A 110 4.87 3.21 15.01
C ILE A 110 3.43 2.72 15.17
N ALA A 111 2.45 3.63 15.19
CA ALA A 111 1.04 3.26 15.30
C ALA A 111 0.59 2.41 14.10
N ALA A 112 0.98 2.80 12.88
CA ALA A 112 0.70 2.05 11.66
C ALA A 112 1.28 0.64 11.72
N ARG A 113 2.60 0.51 11.99
CA ARG A 113 3.24 -0.81 12.12
C ARG A 113 2.60 -1.64 13.22
N SER A 114 2.33 -1.06 14.39
CA SER A 114 1.70 -1.80 15.49
C SER A 114 0.33 -2.34 15.11
N PHE A 115 -0.45 -1.58 14.33
CA PHE A 115 -1.77 -1.99 13.87
C PHE A 115 -1.68 -3.07 12.78
N PHE A 116 -0.85 -2.85 11.75
CA PHE A 116 -0.70 -3.76 10.63
C PHE A 116 0.06 -5.03 11.01
N ASP A 117 1.17 -4.96 11.73
CA ASP A 117 1.92 -6.15 12.19
C ASP A 117 1.05 -7.06 13.05
N ASP A 118 0.18 -6.47 13.88
CA ASP A 118 -0.77 -7.25 14.69
C ASP A 118 -1.69 -8.07 13.79
N MET A 119 -2.35 -7.47 12.79
CA MET A 119 -3.27 -8.24 11.94
C MET A 119 -2.59 -9.08 10.84
N MET A 120 -1.43 -8.67 10.34
CA MET A 120 -0.77 -9.22 9.14
C MET A 120 0.38 -10.19 9.47
N MET A 121 1.27 -9.80 10.40
CA MET A 121 2.60 -10.42 10.53
C MET A 121 2.71 -11.39 11.70
N THR A 122 1.92 -11.16 12.75
CA THR A 122 2.03 -11.89 14.03
C THR A 122 0.93 -12.92 14.25
N ARG A 123 0.03 -13.10 13.28
CA ARG A 123 -1.14 -13.99 13.38
C ARG A 123 -1.08 -15.18 12.41
N ASP A 124 -1.95 -16.16 12.61
CA ASP A 124 -2.11 -17.30 11.72
C ASP A 124 -3.00 -16.99 10.51
N SER A 125 -3.06 -17.90 9.53
CA SER A 125 -3.79 -17.68 8.28
C SER A 125 -5.29 -17.42 8.46
N VAL A 126 -5.94 -18.02 9.47
CA VAL A 126 -7.38 -17.82 9.68
C VAL A 126 -7.63 -16.43 10.29
N ALA A 127 -6.79 -16.05 11.26
CA ALA A 127 -6.85 -14.72 11.84
C ALA A 127 -6.58 -13.62 10.80
N VAL A 128 -5.60 -13.79 9.90
CA VAL A 128 -5.38 -12.87 8.77
C VAL A 128 -6.64 -12.77 7.90
N SER A 129 -7.26 -13.91 7.53
CA SER A 129 -8.50 -13.91 6.71
C SER A 129 -9.69 -13.19 7.36
N ILE A 130 -9.68 -12.98 8.69
CA ILE A 130 -10.78 -12.30 9.38
C ILE A 130 -10.42 -10.84 9.66
N MET A 131 -9.20 -10.60 10.15
CA MET A 131 -8.79 -9.28 10.62
C MET A 131 -8.36 -8.37 9.48
N LEU A 132 -7.62 -8.89 8.51
CA LEU A 132 -7.21 -8.10 7.35
C LEU A 132 -8.37 -8.02 6.36
N THR A 133 -8.74 -9.15 5.75
CA THR A 133 -9.59 -9.09 4.55
C THR A 133 -11.05 -8.78 4.84
N PHE A 134 -11.62 -9.34 5.92
CA PHE A 134 -13.00 -9.04 6.29
C PHE A 134 -13.15 -7.73 7.07
N ALA A 135 -12.28 -7.47 8.06
CA ALA A 135 -12.49 -6.34 8.97
C ALA A 135 -11.85 -5.02 8.51
N PHE A 136 -10.74 -5.06 7.77
CA PHE A 136 -10.05 -3.84 7.31
C PHE A 136 -10.32 -3.51 5.84
N GLU A 137 -10.33 -4.52 4.95
CA GLU A 137 -10.44 -4.28 3.50
C GLU A 137 -11.88 -4.14 2.96
N THR A 138 -12.86 -4.82 3.58
CA THR A 138 -14.26 -4.91 3.09
C THR A 138 -15.16 -3.79 3.63
#